data_AF-A0A964YEG2-F1
#
_entry.id   AF-A0A964YEG2-F1
#
_cell.length_a   1.000
_cell.length_b   1.000
_cell.length_c   1.000
_cell.angle_alpha   90.00
_cell.angle_beta   90.00
_cell.angle_gamma   90.00
#
_symmetry.space_group_name_H-M   'P 1'
#
loop_
_entity.id
_entity.type
_entity.pdbx_description
1 polymer ?
#
loop_
_entity_poly.entity_id
_entity_poly.type
_entity_poly.pdbx_seq_one_letter_code
_entity_poly.pdbx_strand_id
1 'polypeptide(L)'
;MILNQIIIPAMKLQLQRLNRTPFPKYLGLFWIVVQTFHFGGIRPFTPLTALAQSPPLPPWRSQTRDQGNQIAINNRLLNVSWHRWYSTETNLSTRSERFGLQDFAMAQSFNFSLVNTTNPQQQPLEGWADANGFMLSLPARVVNGIRYLDIAPFMEQAGWQVKVDGLVLRITTPTATISGIRPSPGQVRRLVLDMDRLVPYQITRHGNSVTLTVEAGINSSVLQGFRKQSISNSLPAKPESNPNSSSGNTITDDSIPENLELQTSLSTSSRIPSTLPMQVDSRQNRTTLIFGTSDLPRISALSRPYRLVLDWSSGSVPSRDLQWAPGVRWQQRLVTLGSARFPLNGLWVNLRQAGLTMRPVWNQSEMLPGTYPLSLIVQRLQSAAAINGGFFNRNNQTPLGAIRRDGQWISGPILNRGAIAWDDTGRVRMARVSLEEVVSPASGQRITLKGLNTGLVSGGLSRYTPDWGMTYSPFTRYEV
;
A
#
# COMPACT_ATOMS: atom_id res chain seq x y z
N MET A 1 -40.11 51.27 -14.79
CA MET A 1 -41.07 50.42 -14.05
C MET A 1 -40.26 49.43 -13.21
N ILE A 2 -39.94 49.89 -12.00
CA ILE A 2 -39.55 49.22 -10.74
C ILE A 2 -38.66 47.97 -10.82
N LEU A 3 -37.35 48.20 -10.56
CA LEU A 3 -36.47 47.26 -9.85
C LEU A 3 -37.05 46.99 -8.46
N ASN A 4 -37.20 45.72 -8.07
CA ASN A 4 -37.29 45.35 -6.66
C ASN A 4 -36.14 44.42 -6.31
N GLN A 5 -35.15 44.98 -5.63
CA GLN A 5 -34.21 44.24 -4.80
C GLN A 5 -34.99 43.58 -3.66
N ILE A 6 -34.95 42.25 -3.57
CA ILE A 6 -35.33 41.55 -2.35
C ILE A 6 -34.04 41.36 -1.54
N ILE A 7 -33.82 42.29 -0.62
CA ILE A 7 -32.85 42.18 0.46
C ILE A 7 -33.41 41.12 1.42
N ILE A 8 -32.79 39.94 1.46
CA ILE A 8 -33.10 38.91 2.47
C ILE A 8 -32.45 39.38 3.80
N PRO A 9 -33.22 39.61 4.87
CA PRO A 9 -32.64 40.01 6.15
C PRO A 9 -31.86 38.84 6.76
N ALA A 10 -30.67 39.16 7.28
CA ALA A 10 -29.78 38.22 7.95
C ALA A 10 -30.51 37.44 9.06
N MET A 11 -30.67 36.13 8.86
CA MET A 11 -31.18 35.21 9.88
C MET A 11 -30.15 35.07 11.00
N LYS A 12 -30.54 35.45 12.21
CA LYS A 12 -29.76 35.18 13.42
C LYS A 12 -29.97 33.71 13.81
N LEU A 13 -29.00 32.85 13.52
CA LEU A 13 -29.02 31.45 13.95
C LEU A 13 -28.72 31.40 15.46
N GLN A 14 -29.73 31.11 16.28
CA GLN A 14 -29.55 31.00 17.73
C GLN A 14 -29.27 29.53 18.10
N LEU A 15 -27.99 29.19 18.25
CA LEU A 15 -27.57 27.87 18.75
C LEU A 15 -27.89 27.76 20.25
N GLN A 16 -29.03 27.18 20.60
CA GLN A 16 -29.29 26.77 21.98
C GLN A 16 -28.45 25.54 22.32
N ARG A 17 -27.37 25.74 23.08
CA ARG A 17 -26.58 24.64 23.68
C ARG A 17 -27.34 24.04 24.85
N LEU A 18 -27.99 22.90 24.65
CA LEU A 18 -28.38 22.01 25.74
C LEU A 18 -27.13 21.26 26.24
N ASN A 19 -26.53 21.83 27.28
CA ASN A 19 -25.39 21.27 28.02
C ASN A 19 -25.83 20.07 28.86
N ARG A 20 -25.53 18.83 28.43
CA ARG A 20 -25.18 17.72 29.33
C ARG A 20 -24.14 16.79 28.68
N THR A 21 -22.97 16.70 29.33
CA THR A 21 -21.70 16.01 28.99
C THR A 21 -20.73 16.73 28.03
N PRO A 22 -19.40 16.72 28.30
CA PRO A 22 -18.41 17.30 27.40
C PRO A 22 -18.46 16.57 26.07
N PHE A 23 -18.93 17.26 25.04
CA PHE A 23 -19.07 16.71 23.69
C PHE A 23 -17.69 16.32 23.12
N PRO A 24 -17.58 15.17 22.43
CA PRO A 24 -16.32 14.75 21.81
C PRO A 24 -15.89 15.74 20.71
N LYS A 25 -14.58 15.98 20.62
CA LYS A 25 -13.98 16.92 19.67
C LYS A 25 -14.03 16.40 18.22
N TYR A 26 -14.00 15.10 18.03
CA TYR A 26 -14.02 14.43 16.72
C TYR A 26 -15.10 13.34 16.66
N LEU A 27 -15.70 13.14 15.48
CA LEU A 27 -16.68 12.08 15.17
C LEU A 27 -16.56 11.70 13.69
N GLY A 28 -16.71 10.43 13.33
CA GLY A 28 -16.70 10.03 11.92
C GLY A 28 -17.18 8.60 11.68
N LEU A 29 -17.65 8.31 10.46
CA LEU A 29 -17.83 6.95 9.95
C LEU A 29 -16.57 6.40 9.24
N PHE A 30 -15.41 6.92 9.63
CA PHE A 30 -14.02 6.68 9.22
C PHE A 30 -13.46 7.57 8.06
N TRP A 31 -12.19 7.89 8.22
CA TRP A 31 -11.12 8.31 7.31
C TRP A 31 -10.09 8.78 8.32
N ILE A 32 -9.16 7.91 8.70
CA ILE A 32 -8.28 8.16 9.84
C ILE A 32 -6.99 8.79 9.34
N VAL A 33 -6.49 9.81 10.02
CA VAL A 33 -5.08 10.23 9.89
C VAL A 33 -4.45 10.28 11.26
N VAL A 34 -3.31 9.59 11.37
CA VAL A 34 -2.41 9.69 12.52
C VAL A 34 -1.27 10.65 12.18
N GLN A 35 -1.22 11.82 12.83
CA GLN A 35 -0.15 12.82 12.64
C GLN A 35 0.68 13.01 13.92
N THR A 36 2.00 13.19 13.75
CA THR A 36 2.95 13.66 14.78
C THR A 36 3.40 15.08 14.43
N PHE A 37 3.24 16.06 15.32
CA PHE A 37 3.63 17.46 15.07
C PHE A 37 5.01 17.81 15.65
N HIS A 38 5.76 18.69 14.96
CA HIS A 38 6.76 19.59 15.52
C HIS A 38 6.52 21.00 14.94
N PHE A 39 6.72 22.04 15.75
CA PHE A 39 6.42 23.44 15.41
C PHE A 39 7.46 24.03 14.44
N GLY A 40 6.97 24.71 13.38
CA GLY A 40 7.78 25.51 12.46
C GLY A 40 6.88 26.40 11.60
N GLY A 41 7.20 27.70 11.53
CA GLY A 41 6.30 28.80 11.17
C GLY A 41 5.82 28.91 9.72
N ILE A 42 4.72 29.66 9.59
CA ILE A 42 3.92 29.91 8.38
C ILE A 42 4.59 30.96 7.47
N ARG A 43 4.57 30.76 6.15
CA ARG A 43 4.71 31.82 5.15
C ARG A 43 3.51 31.81 4.19
N PRO A 44 3.03 32.97 3.72
CA PRO A 44 1.88 33.06 2.83
C PRO A 44 2.24 32.73 1.37
N PHE A 45 1.31 32.12 0.65
CA PHE A 45 1.37 31.81 -0.78
C PHE A 45 0.57 32.85 -1.59
N THR A 46 1.13 33.28 -2.72
CA THR A 46 0.49 34.09 -3.77
C THR A 46 -0.07 33.19 -4.88
N PRO A 47 -1.17 33.58 -5.58
CA PRO A 47 -1.83 32.73 -6.57
C PRO A 47 -1.13 32.75 -7.94
N LEU A 48 -1.20 31.63 -8.65
CA LEU A 48 -0.67 31.42 -10.01
C LEU A 48 -1.78 31.59 -11.05
N THR A 49 -1.49 32.37 -12.10
CA THR A 49 -2.30 32.44 -13.31
C THR A 49 -1.49 31.90 -14.49
N ALA A 50 -2.04 30.84 -15.10
CA ALA A 50 -2.08 30.57 -16.54
C ALA A 50 -0.85 30.05 -17.34
N LEU A 51 -1.18 28.93 -18.01
CA LEU A 51 -0.84 28.46 -19.36
C LEU A 51 0.35 27.51 -19.59
N ALA A 52 -0.03 26.40 -20.24
CA ALA A 52 0.76 25.26 -20.62
C ALA A 52 1.66 25.58 -21.81
N GLN A 53 2.96 25.40 -21.62
CA GLN A 53 3.97 24.97 -22.59
C GLN A 53 5.16 24.50 -21.73
N SER A 54 5.64 23.27 -21.92
CA SER A 54 6.75 22.72 -21.14
C SER A 54 8.03 23.51 -21.45
N PRO A 55 8.61 24.26 -20.49
CA PRO A 55 9.88 24.92 -20.74
C PRO A 55 11.02 23.87 -20.77
N PRO A 56 12.08 24.09 -21.56
CA PRO A 56 13.29 23.28 -21.46
C PRO A 56 13.88 23.37 -20.05
N LEU A 57 14.45 22.26 -19.58
CA LEU A 57 14.98 22.13 -18.21
C LEU A 57 15.92 23.29 -17.87
N PRO A 58 15.68 24.05 -16.78
CA PRO A 58 16.59 25.09 -16.34
C PRO A 58 17.92 24.47 -15.87
N PRO A 59 19.06 25.15 -16.06
CA PRO A 59 20.34 24.69 -15.54
C PRO A 59 20.35 24.63 -14.00
N TRP A 60 20.99 23.57 -13.51
CA TRP A 60 20.95 23.04 -12.15
C TRP A 60 21.38 24.05 -11.07
N ARG A 61 20.45 24.37 -10.16
CA ARG A 61 20.79 24.76 -8.78
C ARG A 61 20.46 23.60 -7.87
N SER A 62 21.49 22.98 -7.28
CA SER A 62 21.38 21.95 -6.26
C SER A 62 20.84 22.54 -4.95
N GLN A 63 19.52 22.67 -4.82
CA GLN A 63 18.94 22.70 -3.48
C GLN A 63 19.11 21.30 -2.88
N THR A 64 20.02 21.16 -1.92
CA THR A 64 20.17 19.93 -1.14
C THR A 64 18.86 19.69 -0.37
N ARG A 65 18.03 18.78 -0.89
CA ARG A 65 16.83 18.31 -0.21
C ARG A 65 17.24 17.21 0.77
N ASP A 66 16.66 17.26 1.96
CA ASP A 66 16.83 16.20 2.97
C ASP A 66 15.72 15.15 2.89
N GLN A 67 14.82 15.24 1.90
CA GLN A 67 13.73 14.29 1.73
C GLN A 67 13.20 14.28 0.28
N GLY A 68 12.56 13.17 -0.08
CA GLY A 68 11.83 13.01 -1.33
C GLY A 68 10.88 11.81 -1.29
N ASN A 69 10.12 11.60 -2.36
CA ASN A 69 9.08 10.57 -2.46
C ASN A 69 9.43 9.42 -3.43
N GLN A 70 10.62 9.45 -4.02
CA GLN A 70 11.07 8.48 -5.01
C GLN A 70 12.53 8.08 -4.81
N ILE A 71 12.85 6.85 -5.15
CA ILE A 71 14.23 6.35 -5.26
C ILE A 71 14.47 5.81 -6.66
N ALA A 72 15.71 5.81 -7.12
CA ALA A 72 16.13 5.14 -8.35
C ALA A 72 17.18 4.09 -8.03
N ILE A 73 16.84 2.80 -8.13
CA ILE A 73 17.77 1.69 -7.91
C ILE A 73 18.25 1.12 -9.24
N ASN A 74 19.55 1.16 -9.54
CA ASN A 74 20.11 0.74 -10.84
C ASN A 74 19.30 1.31 -12.04
N ASN A 75 18.98 2.61 -12.00
CA ASN A 75 18.16 3.35 -12.97
C ASN A 75 16.65 3.02 -13.00
N ARG A 76 16.16 2.17 -12.11
CA ARG A 76 14.72 1.92 -11.95
C ARG A 76 14.11 2.83 -10.90
N LEU A 77 13.14 3.66 -11.32
CA LEU A 77 12.39 4.53 -10.43
C LEU A 77 11.35 3.74 -9.62
N LEU A 78 11.30 4.00 -8.31
CA LEU A 78 10.39 3.38 -7.34
C LEU A 78 9.78 4.45 -6.44
N ASN A 79 8.50 4.30 -6.11
CA ASN A 79 7.76 5.20 -5.22
C ASN A 79 8.04 4.84 -3.75
N VAL A 80 9.24 5.17 -3.28
CA VAL A 80 9.65 4.99 -1.89
C VAL A 80 10.07 6.35 -1.34
N SER A 81 9.41 6.78 -0.27
CA SER A 81 9.81 8.02 0.40
C SER A 81 11.14 7.82 1.10
N TRP A 82 12.01 8.83 1.01
CA TRP A 82 13.32 8.82 1.64
C TRP A 82 13.55 10.10 2.44
N HIS A 83 14.40 9.98 3.45
CA HIS A 83 14.83 11.08 4.30
C HIS A 83 16.31 10.94 4.61
N ARG A 84 17.03 12.07 4.64
CA ARG A 84 18.44 12.17 4.98
C ARG A 84 18.59 12.84 6.33
N TRP A 85 19.50 12.35 7.16
CA TRP A 85 19.91 13.01 8.39
C TRP A 85 21.40 12.82 8.64
N TYR A 86 21.91 13.49 9.66
CA TYR A 86 23.29 13.35 10.10
C TYR A 86 23.31 12.70 11.48
N SER A 87 24.14 11.69 11.65
CA SER A 87 24.48 11.12 12.94
C SER A 87 25.24 12.15 13.78
N THR A 88 24.93 12.21 15.07
CA THR A 88 25.73 12.85 16.10
C THR A 88 26.21 11.74 17.03
N GLU A 89 27.24 11.01 16.61
CA GLU A 89 27.90 10.07 17.50
C GLU A 89 28.70 10.85 18.54
N THR A 90 28.44 10.56 19.81
CA THR A 90 28.89 11.33 20.98
C THR A 90 30.40 11.32 21.23
N ASN A 91 31.20 10.58 20.44
CA ASN A 91 32.64 10.40 20.64
C ASN A 91 33.52 10.64 19.40
N LEU A 92 32.97 11.08 18.27
CA LEU A 92 33.75 11.38 17.06
C LEU A 92 33.28 12.72 16.48
N SER A 93 34.21 13.62 16.18
CA SER A 93 33.98 14.94 15.56
C SER A 93 33.44 14.88 14.12
N THR A 94 33.00 13.71 13.64
CA THR A 94 32.55 13.46 12.27
C THR A 94 31.06 13.13 12.25
N ARG A 95 30.25 14.03 11.68
CA ARG A 95 28.85 13.75 11.34
C ARG A 95 28.79 12.73 10.19
N SER A 96 28.34 11.51 10.45
CA SER A 96 28.07 10.54 9.38
C SER A 96 26.70 10.80 8.74
N GLU A 97 26.67 10.93 7.41
CA GLU A 97 25.43 11.07 6.65
C GLU A 97 24.67 9.73 6.67
N ARG A 98 23.37 9.80 6.96
CA ARG A 98 22.47 8.64 7.05
C ARG A 98 21.30 8.85 6.11
N PHE A 99 20.81 7.75 5.54
CA PHE A 99 19.67 7.73 4.64
C PHE A 99 18.66 6.73 5.14
N GLY A 100 17.39 7.11 5.12
CA GLY A 100 16.30 6.24 5.49
C GLY A 100 15.29 6.10 4.38
N LEU A 101 14.76 4.89 4.22
CA LEU A 101 13.69 4.58 3.28
C LEU A 101 12.43 4.20 4.07
N GLN A 102 11.26 4.63 3.61
CA GLN A 102 9.99 4.29 4.26
C GLN A 102 9.83 2.77 4.35
N ASP A 103 9.56 2.26 5.55
CA ASP A 103 9.55 0.84 5.88
C ASP A 103 8.70 -0.05 4.95
N PHE A 104 7.38 0.11 4.90
CA PHE A 104 6.50 -0.73 4.09
C PHE A 104 6.73 -0.56 2.59
N ALA A 105 7.03 0.66 2.13
CA ALA A 105 7.32 0.91 0.72
C ALA A 105 8.65 0.28 0.29
N MET A 106 9.67 0.31 1.16
CA MET A 106 10.94 -0.37 0.95
C MET A 106 10.76 -1.88 0.94
N ALA A 107 10.04 -2.44 1.93
CA ALA A 107 9.75 -3.86 2.02
C ALA A 107 9.01 -4.38 0.78
N GLN A 108 8.00 -3.64 0.31
CA GLN A 108 7.28 -3.96 -0.91
C GLN A 108 8.16 -3.86 -2.16
N SER A 109 9.00 -2.83 -2.24
CA SER A 109 9.82 -2.57 -3.44
C SER A 109 10.99 -3.54 -3.59
N PHE A 110 11.60 -3.95 -2.47
CA PHE A 110 12.76 -4.86 -2.42
C PHE A 110 12.36 -6.30 -2.03
N ASN A 111 11.06 -6.54 -1.86
CA ASN A 111 10.41 -7.83 -1.68
C ASN A 111 10.90 -8.63 -0.45
N PHE A 112 11.25 -7.93 0.62
CA PHE A 112 11.53 -8.52 1.93
C PHE A 112 10.34 -8.32 2.88
N SER A 113 10.29 -9.08 3.95
CA SER A 113 9.26 -8.97 4.99
C SER A 113 9.77 -8.24 6.22
N LEU A 114 8.98 -7.30 6.75
CA LEU A 114 9.18 -6.76 8.09
C LEU A 114 8.75 -7.82 9.12
N VAL A 115 9.66 -8.20 10.00
CA VAL A 115 9.43 -9.26 11.02
C VAL A 115 9.01 -8.62 12.35
N ASN A 116 8.51 -9.46 13.25
CA ASN A 116 8.06 -9.05 14.57
C ASN A 116 9.14 -8.26 15.31
N THR A 117 8.74 -7.17 15.95
CA THR A 117 9.61 -6.36 16.80
C THR A 117 8.81 -5.73 17.92
N THR A 118 9.36 -5.72 19.13
CA THR A 118 8.84 -4.96 20.27
C THR A 118 9.54 -3.62 20.44
N ASN A 119 10.69 -3.43 19.78
CA ASN A 119 11.44 -2.18 19.79
C ASN A 119 11.14 -1.38 18.52
N PRO A 120 10.42 -0.23 18.60
CA PRO A 120 10.07 0.54 17.41
C PRO A 120 11.27 1.14 16.67
N GLN A 121 12.43 1.24 17.33
CA GLN A 121 13.67 1.75 16.76
C GLN A 121 14.50 0.69 16.04
N GLN A 122 14.04 -0.55 15.99
CA GLN A 122 14.73 -1.66 15.34
C GLN A 122 13.75 -2.47 14.52
N GLN A 123 14.16 -2.82 13.30
CA GLN A 123 13.32 -3.57 12.38
C GLN A 123 14.09 -4.75 11.78
N PRO A 124 13.89 -5.96 12.32
CA PRO A 124 14.39 -7.18 11.71
C PRO A 124 13.68 -7.47 10.38
N LEU A 125 14.45 -8.00 9.43
CA LEU A 125 14.03 -8.25 8.06
C LEU A 125 14.15 -9.72 7.69
N GLU A 126 13.08 -10.32 7.20
CA GLU A 126 13.10 -11.64 6.58
C GLU A 126 13.31 -11.49 5.07
N GLY A 127 14.26 -12.24 4.52
CA GLY A 127 14.70 -12.08 3.12
C GLY A 127 16.05 -11.36 3.00
N TRP A 128 16.66 -10.97 4.12
CA TRP A 128 18.02 -10.43 4.18
C TRP A 128 18.79 -11.01 5.38
N ALA A 129 20.10 -11.16 5.21
CA ALA A 129 21.01 -11.60 6.26
C ALA A 129 22.20 -10.63 6.37
N ASP A 130 22.71 -10.45 7.57
CA ASP A 130 23.92 -9.67 7.82
C ASP A 130 25.18 -10.43 7.36
N ALA A 131 26.35 -9.82 7.52
CA ALA A 131 27.62 -10.46 7.17
C ALA A 131 27.92 -11.76 7.95
N ASN A 132 27.22 -12.01 9.06
CA ASN A 132 27.42 -13.14 9.98
C ASN A 132 26.46 -14.31 9.78
N GLY A 133 25.42 -14.17 8.95
CA GLY A 133 24.41 -15.21 8.78
C GLY A 133 23.14 -14.98 9.58
N PHE A 134 23.09 -13.90 10.38
CA PHE A 134 21.92 -13.58 11.19
C PHE A 134 20.93 -12.72 10.41
N MET A 135 19.67 -12.75 10.84
CA MET A 135 18.63 -11.90 10.30
C MET A 135 19.03 -10.42 10.44
N LEU A 136 19.09 -9.70 9.32
CA LEU A 136 19.49 -8.29 9.33
C LEU A 136 18.42 -7.46 10.06
N SER A 137 18.84 -6.62 11.00
CA SER A 137 17.98 -5.62 11.66
C SER A 137 18.44 -4.23 11.33
N LEU A 138 17.52 -3.39 10.84
CA LEU A 138 17.78 -2.00 10.52
C LEU A 138 17.34 -1.08 11.66
N PRO A 139 18.14 -0.05 12.01
CA PRO A 139 17.66 1.05 12.82
C PRO A 139 16.46 1.71 12.17
N ALA A 140 15.47 2.11 12.97
CA ALA A 140 14.25 2.71 12.49
C ALA A 140 13.94 4.00 13.25
N ARG A 141 13.36 4.98 12.57
CA ARG A 141 12.91 6.24 13.20
C ARG A 141 11.68 6.80 12.52
N VAL A 142 10.82 7.45 13.30
CA VAL A 142 9.68 8.20 12.77
C VAL A 142 10.07 9.66 12.60
N VAL A 143 9.81 10.23 11.42
CA VAL A 143 9.98 11.65 11.10
C VAL A 143 8.72 12.11 10.38
N ASN A 144 8.05 13.14 10.91
CA ASN A 144 6.81 13.71 10.35
C ASN A 144 5.78 12.63 9.99
N GLY A 145 5.49 11.72 10.93
CA GLY A 145 4.54 10.63 10.73
C GLY A 145 5.04 9.50 9.84
N ILE A 146 6.20 9.57 9.19
CA ILE A 146 6.70 8.50 8.32
C ILE A 146 7.81 7.73 9.05
N ARG A 147 7.73 6.39 9.08
CA ARG A 147 8.79 5.54 9.64
C ARG A 147 9.79 5.15 8.56
N TYR A 148 11.04 5.55 8.78
CA TYR A 148 12.16 5.28 7.91
C TYR A 148 13.08 4.23 8.53
N LEU A 149 13.55 3.28 7.71
CA LEU A 149 14.60 2.33 8.05
C LEU A 149 15.94 2.86 7.53
N ASP A 150 16.93 2.97 8.41
CA ASP A 150 18.28 3.40 8.06
C ASP A 150 18.96 2.35 7.18
N ILE A 151 19.38 2.75 5.98
CA ILE A 151 19.99 1.87 4.99
C ILE A 151 21.51 1.81 5.08
N ALA A 152 22.13 2.43 6.09
CA ALA A 152 23.57 2.35 6.30
C ALA A 152 24.13 0.91 6.32
N PRO A 153 23.46 -0.09 6.92
CA PRO A 153 23.92 -1.48 6.83
C PRO A 153 24.06 -1.99 5.39
N PHE A 154 23.22 -1.54 4.45
CA PHE A 154 23.38 -1.93 3.04
C PHE A 154 24.54 -1.20 2.35
N MET A 155 24.80 0.06 2.74
CA MET A 155 25.96 0.81 2.23
C MET A 155 27.26 0.16 2.71
N GLU A 156 27.33 -0.16 4.01
CA GLU A 156 28.52 -0.68 4.68
C GLU A 156 28.78 -2.16 4.34
N GLN A 157 27.75 -3.01 4.30
CA GLN A 157 27.91 -4.47 4.15
C GLN A 157 27.67 -4.96 2.72
N ALA A 158 26.71 -4.36 2.01
CA ALA A 158 26.33 -4.77 0.65
C ALA A 158 26.93 -3.86 -0.44
N GLY A 159 27.72 -2.85 -0.06
CA GLY A 159 28.42 -1.95 -0.98
C GLY A 159 27.49 -1.04 -1.78
N TRP A 160 26.31 -0.71 -1.25
CA TRP A 160 25.39 0.20 -1.92
C TRP A 160 25.94 1.63 -1.94
N GLN A 161 25.93 2.25 -3.10
CA GLN A 161 26.28 3.66 -3.25
C GLN A 161 24.99 4.48 -3.32
N VAL A 162 24.92 5.54 -2.52
CA VAL A 162 23.72 6.37 -2.38
C VAL A 162 24.07 7.82 -2.70
N LYS A 163 23.24 8.46 -3.53
CA LYS A 163 23.39 9.88 -3.91
C LYS A 163 22.04 10.58 -4.00
N VAL A 164 21.94 11.77 -3.41
CA VAL A 164 20.77 12.65 -3.58
C VAL A 164 20.81 13.30 -4.96
N ASP A 165 19.71 13.16 -5.71
CA ASP A 165 19.47 13.81 -7.01
C ASP A 165 18.10 14.52 -6.98
N GLY A 166 18.09 15.73 -6.41
CA GLY A 166 16.86 16.51 -6.25
C GLY A 166 15.85 15.83 -5.31
N LEU A 167 14.70 15.41 -5.85
CA LEU A 167 13.66 14.67 -5.12
C LEU A 167 13.85 13.15 -5.16
N VAL A 168 14.85 12.66 -5.90
CA VAL A 168 15.11 11.24 -6.09
C VAL A 168 16.38 10.84 -5.35
N LEU A 169 16.32 9.78 -4.55
CA LEU A 169 17.52 9.14 -3.99
C LEU A 169 18.02 8.08 -4.97
N ARG A 170 19.19 8.28 -5.57
CA ARG A 170 19.83 7.28 -6.43
C ARG A 170 20.59 6.27 -5.60
N ILE A 171 20.34 5.00 -5.86
CA ILE A 171 20.97 3.85 -5.23
C ILE A 171 21.58 3.00 -6.33
N THR A 172 22.89 2.77 -6.26
CA THR A 172 23.60 1.84 -7.13
C THR A 172 24.02 0.64 -6.29
N THR A 173 23.53 -0.55 -6.64
CA THR A 173 23.94 -1.80 -6.00
C THR A 173 25.06 -2.44 -6.81
N PRO A 174 26.01 -3.15 -6.17
CA PRO A 174 26.99 -3.94 -6.90
C PRO A 174 26.34 -5.01 -7.77
N THR A 175 27.01 -5.38 -8.86
CA THR A 175 26.59 -6.50 -9.71
C THR A 175 26.70 -7.82 -8.96
N ALA A 176 25.69 -8.67 -9.09
CA ALA A 176 25.64 -10.01 -8.49
C ALA A 176 25.52 -11.08 -9.56
N THR A 177 25.96 -12.29 -9.24
CA THR A 177 25.89 -13.47 -10.11
C THR A 177 25.23 -14.62 -9.38
N ILE A 178 24.21 -15.21 -10.00
CA ILE A 178 23.61 -16.49 -9.62
C ILE A 178 24.56 -17.59 -10.09
N SER A 179 25.18 -18.28 -9.14
CA SER A 179 26.15 -19.35 -9.38
C SER A 179 25.49 -20.73 -9.48
N GLY A 180 24.28 -20.90 -8.92
CA GLY A 180 23.54 -22.15 -8.96
C GLY A 180 22.05 -21.97 -8.73
N ILE A 181 21.24 -22.86 -9.30
CA ILE A 181 19.81 -22.97 -9.03
C ILE A 181 19.54 -24.45 -8.80
N ARG A 182 19.06 -24.80 -7.59
CA ARG A 182 18.88 -26.20 -7.21
C ARG A 182 17.66 -26.41 -6.34
N PRO A 183 16.91 -27.51 -6.52
CA PRO A 183 15.90 -27.90 -5.57
C PRO A 183 16.58 -28.37 -4.27
N SER A 184 15.95 -28.13 -3.13
CA SER A 184 16.33 -28.77 -1.88
C SER A 184 15.42 -29.97 -1.64
N PRO A 185 15.95 -31.18 -1.44
CA PRO A 185 15.14 -32.33 -1.03
C PRO A 185 14.54 -32.06 0.36
N GLY A 186 13.30 -32.50 0.58
CA GLY A 186 12.58 -32.33 1.84
C GLY A 186 11.05 -32.33 1.67
N GLN A 187 10.32 -32.20 2.79
CA GLN A 187 8.85 -32.16 2.80
C GLN A 187 8.27 -30.83 2.26
N VAL A 188 9.04 -29.76 2.29
CA VAL A 188 8.66 -28.46 1.72
C VAL A 188 9.22 -28.36 0.31
N ARG A 189 8.39 -27.97 -0.66
CA ARG A 189 8.86 -27.59 -2.00
C ARG A 189 9.79 -26.38 -1.88
N ARG A 190 11.10 -26.61 -1.98
CA ARG A 190 12.13 -25.59 -1.81
C ARG A 190 13.04 -25.48 -3.03
N LEU A 191 13.31 -24.26 -3.47
CA LEU A 191 14.35 -23.92 -4.45
C LEU A 191 15.38 -23.00 -3.81
N VAL A 192 16.65 -23.24 -4.09
CA VAL A 192 17.77 -22.42 -3.62
C VAL A 192 18.49 -21.83 -4.82
N LEU A 193 18.65 -20.51 -4.83
CA LEU A 193 19.54 -19.79 -5.73
C LEU A 193 20.82 -19.51 -4.95
N ASP A 194 21.93 -20.12 -5.37
CA ASP A 194 23.25 -19.81 -4.83
C ASP A 194 23.78 -18.55 -5.54
N MET A 195 24.31 -17.60 -4.78
CA MET A 195 24.70 -16.27 -5.27
C MET A 195 26.03 -15.84 -4.66
N ASP A 196 26.73 -14.91 -5.31
CA ASP A 196 27.95 -14.29 -4.78
C ASP A 196 27.66 -13.15 -3.79
N ARG A 197 26.45 -12.58 -3.83
CA ARG A 197 25.94 -11.56 -2.90
C ARG A 197 24.40 -11.48 -2.94
N LEU A 198 23.81 -10.89 -1.90
CA LEU A 198 22.37 -10.58 -1.89
C LEU A 198 22.10 -9.30 -2.67
N VAL A 199 21.01 -9.30 -3.44
CA VAL A 199 20.51 -8.16 -4.21
C VAL A 199 18.99 -8.07 -4.10
N PRO A 200 18.41 -6.89 -4.35
CA PRO A 200 16.97 -6.76 -4.49
C PRO A 200 16.41 -7.73 -5.53
N TYR A 201 15.21 -8.22 -5.25
CA TYR A 201 14.46 -9.10 -6.13
C TYR A 201 12.98 -8.71 -6.13
N GLN A 202 12.23 -9.21 -7.09
CA GLN A 202 10.79 -8.96 -7.22
C GLN A 202 10.06 -10.23 -7.61
N ILE A 203 8.87 -10.39 -7.05
CA ILE A 203 7.99 -11.50 -7.39
C ILE A 203 6.65 -10.97 -7.88
N THR A 204 6.20 -11.45 -9.03
CA THR A 204 4.89 -11.13 -9.58
C THR A 204 4.13 -12.41 -9.89
N ARG A 205 2.81 -12.37 -9.71
CA ARG A 205 1.89 -13.45 -10.08
C ARG A 205 1.09 -13.00 -11.29
N HIS A 206 1.07 -13.82 -12.33
CA HIS A 206 0.26 -13.64 -13.53
C HIS A 206 -0.51 -14.92 -13.82
N GLY A 207 -1.79 -14.97 -13.40
CA GLY A 207 -2.63 -16.16 -13.52
C GLY A 207 -2.00 -17.37 -12.82
N ASN A 208 -1.69 -18.40 -13.61
CA ASN A 208 -1.07 -19.65 -13.15
C ASN A 208 0.46 -19.64 -13.21
N SER A 209 1.07 -18.45 -13.30
CA SER A 209 2.52 -18.30 -13.32
C SER A 209 3.00 -17.33 -12.24
N VAL A 210 4.17 -17.63 -11.69
CA VAL A 210 4.92 -16.77 -10.79
C VAL A 210 6.25 -16.42 -11.43
N THR A 211 6.58 -15.14 -11.47
CA THR A 211 7.83 -14.63 -12.05
C THR A 211 8.68 -14.05 -10.93
N LEU A 212 9.88 -14.60 -10.73
CA LEU A 212 10.92 -14.02 -9.89
C LEU A 212 11.92 -13.28 -10.78
N THR A 213 12.10 -11.99 -10.52
CA THR A 213 13.12 -11.15 -11.16
C THR A 213 14.18 -10.81 -10.12
N VAL A 214 15.44 -11.16 -10.39
CA VAL A 214 16.58 -10.90 -9.51
C VAL A 214 17.54 -9.97 -10.23
N GLU A 215 18.01 -8.91 -9.56
CA GLU A 215 19.00 -7.95 -10.09
C GLU A 215 20.42 -8.54 -10.07
N ALA A 216 20.55 -9.75 -10.61
CA ALA A 216 21.79 -10.51 -10.75
C ALA A 216 21.88 -11.13 -12.15
N GLY A 217 23.08 -11.16 -12.72
CA GLY A 217 23.41 -12.04 -13.84
C GLY A 217 23.36 -13.51 -13.41
N ILE A 218 23.43 -14.42 -14.37
CA ILE A 218 23.50 -15.86 -14.12
C ILE A 218 24.74 -16.44 -14.78
N ASN A 219 25.40 -17.39 -14.12
CA ASN A 219 26.51 -18.12 -14.73
C ASN A 219 26.03 -18.84 -16.01
N SER A 220 26.81 -18.73 -17.08
CA SER A 220 26.47 -19.28 -18.39
C SER A 220 26.26 -20.80 -18.35
N SER A 221 26.98 -21.53 -17.51
CA SER A 221 26.81 -22.97 -17.34
C SER A 221 25.43 -23.34 -16.78
N VAL A 222 24.96 -22.58 -15.78
CA VAL A 222 23.63 -22.76 -15.17
C VAL A 222 22.55 -22.47 -16.21
N LEU A 223 22.67 -21.36 -16.95
CA LEU A 223 21.71 -20.99 -17.99
C LEU A 223 21.64 -22.03 -19.12
N GLN A 224 22.78 -22.56 -19.56
CA GLN A 224 22.83 -23.62 -20.57
C GLN A 224 22.18 -24.91 -20.08
N GLY A 225 22.30 -25.25 -18.79
CA GLY A 225 21.63 -26.40 -18.19
C GLY A 225 20.11 -26.35 -18.36
N PHE A 226 19.49 -25.20 -18.07
CA PHE A 226 18.04 -25.01 -18.26
C PHE A 226 17.63 -25.01 -19.74
N ARG A 227 18.45 -24.41 -20.62
CA ARG A 227 18.18 -24.45 -22.08
C ARG A 227 18.17 -25.89 -22.61
N LYS A 228 19.14 -26.71 -22.21
CA LYS A 228 19.18 -28.13 -22.58
C LYS A 228 17.95 -28.90 -22.07
N GLN A 229 17.55 -28.67 -20.82
CA GLN A 229 16.37 -29.31 -20.23
C GLN A 229 15.06 -28.90 -20.94
N SER A 230 14.94 -27.63 -21.35
CA SER A 230 13.78 -27.17 -22.14
C SER A 230 13.71 -27.79 -23.53
N ILE A 231 14.85 -28.07 -24.16
CA ILE A 231 14.94 -28.72 -25.48
C ILE A 231 14.63 -30.22 -25.37
N SER A 232 15.15 -30.92 -24.35
CA SER A 232 14.86 -32.34 -24.12
C SER A 232 13.37 -32.60 -23.86
N ASN A 233 12.64 -31.66 -23.24
CA ASN A 233 11.20 -31.76 -23.04
C ASN A 233 10.35 -31.45 -24.29
N SER A 234 10.97 -31.01 -25.39
CA SER A 234 10.28 -30.60 -26.63
C SER A 234 10.41 -31.60 -27.79
N LEU A 235 11.19 -32.67 -27.62
CA LEU A 235 11.33 -33.74 -28.60
C LEU A 235 10.43 -34.92 -28.20
N PRO A 236 9.39 -35.28 -28.98
CA PRO A 236 8.79 -36.59 -28.84
C PRO A 236 9.83 -37.63 -29.23
N ALA A 237 10.09 -38.59 -28.34
CA ALA A 237 10.86 -39.78 -28.68
C ALA A 237 10.18 -40.44 -29.89
N LYS A 238 10.85 -40.41 -31.04
CA LYS A 238 10.42 -41.12 -32.24
C LYS A 238 10.39 -42.61 -31.89
N PRO A 239 9.28 -43.34 -32.10
CA PRO A 239 9.28 -44.78 -31.89
C PRO A 239 10.23 -45.41 -32.91
N GLU A 240 11.20 -46.18 -32.43
CA GLU A 240 12.06 -47.02 -33.27
C GLU A 240 11.17 -48.01 -34.03
N SER A 241 11.12 -47.87 -35.36
CA SER A 241 10.41 -48.77 -36.25
C SER A 241 11.28 -50.01 -36.51
N ASN A 242 10.83 -51.15 -36.00
CA ASN A 242 11.32 -52.49 -36.33
C ASN A 242 10.87 -52.85 -37.78
N PRO A 243 11.75 -53.30 -38.70
CA PRO A 243 11.33 -53.66 -40.04
C PRO A 243 11.00 -55.15 -40.11
N ASN A 244 9.74 -55.52 -40.33
CA ASN A 244 9.38 -56.62 -41.23
C ASN A 244 7.87 -56.82 -41.47
N SER A 245 7.61 -57.32 -42.68
CA SER A 245 6.41 -57.97 -43.24
C SER A 245 5.19 -57.13 -43.63
N SER A 246 5.21 -56.69 -44.89
CA SER A 246 4.24 -56.99 -45.96
C SER A 246 2.82 -57.48 -45.61
N SER A 247 1.80 -56.79 -46.14
CA SER A 247 0.93 -57.26 -47.26
C SER A 247 -0.46 -56.60 -47.26
N GLY A 248 -0.87 -56.09 -48.44
CA GLY A 248 -2.21 -56.34 -48.98
C GLY A 248 -3.40 -55.43 -48.61
N ASN A 249 -3.72 -54.55 -49.56
CA ASN A 249 -5.04 -54.37 -50.19
C ASN A 249 -6.24 -53.64 -49.52
N THR A 250 -6.69 -52.62 -50.28
CA THR A 250 -8.08 -52.29 -50.68
C THR A 250 -8.82 -51.13 -49.96
N ILE A 251 -9.46 -50.36 -50.84
CA ILE A 251 -10.15 -49.06 -50.77
C ILE A 251 -11.60 -49.20 -50.28
N THR A 252 -12.16 -48.14 -49.66
CA THR A 252 -13.48 -47.45 -49.85
C THR A 252 -13.92 -46.83 -48.51
N ASP A 253 -14.08 -45.51 -48.35
CA ASP A 253 -15.08 -44.55 -48.86
C ASP A 253 -16.14 -44.20 -47.79
N ASP A 254 -16.37 -42.89 -47.67
CA ASP A 254 -17.44 -42.11 -47.02
C ASP A 254 -18.17 -42.61 -45.75
N SER A 255 -18.07 -41.82 -44.67
CA SER A 255 -19.22 -41.19 -43.98
C SER A 255 -18.83 -40.43 -42.70
N ILE A 256 -19.15 -39.14 -42.67
CA ILE A 256 -19.39 -38.30 -41.46
C ILE A 256 -20.88 -37.92 -41.61
N PRO A 257 -21.77 -38.10 -40.60
CA PRO A 257 -21.81 -37.10 -39.52
C PRO A 257 -22.35 -37.49 -38.13
N GLU A 258 -22.00 -36.58 -37.21
CA GLU A 258 -22.75 -36.06 -36.06
C GLU A 258 -23.04 -36.88 -34.79
N ASN A 259 -22.47 -36.30 -33.72
CA ASN A 259 -23.04 -36.05 -32.39
C ASN A 259 -22.74 -37.00 -31.22
N LEU A 260 -22.08 -36.34 -30.25
CA LEU A 260 -22.26 -36.44 -28.80
C LEU A 260 -22.40 -37.85 -28.22
N GLU A 261 -21.29 -38.34 -27.66
CA GLU A 261 -21.36 -38.84 -26.29
C GLU A 261 -20.10 -38.46 -25.51
N LEU A 262 -20.35 -37.86 -24.35
CA LEU A 262 -19.38 -37.43 -23.37
C LEU A 262 -18.60 -38.64 -22.86
N GLN A 263 -17.31 -38.71 -23.17
CA GLN A 263 -16.33 -39.31 -22.27
C GLN A 263 -15.45 -38.22 -21.71
N THR A 264 -16.03 -37.55 -20.72
CA THR A 264 -15.36 -37.06 -19.52
C THR A 264 -14.33 -38.09 -19.04
N SER A 265 -13.10 -37.99 -19.53
CA SER A 265 -11.93 -38.44 -18.79
C SER A 265 -11.28 -37.20 -18.21
N LEU A 266 -11.72 -36.88 -16.98
CA LEU A 266 -10.95 -36.11 -16.04
C LEU A 266 -9.58 -36.77 -15.88
N SER A 267 -8.61 -36.40 -16.70
CA SER A 267 -7.22 -36.48 -16.31
C SER A 267 -6.97 -35.36 -15.30
N THR A 268 -7.43 -35.60 -14.09
CA THR A 268 -6.91 -35.01 -12.86
C THR A 268 -5.47 -35.51 -12.68
N SER A 269 -4.59 -35.13 -13.60
CA SER A 269 -3.17 -35.16 -13.32
C SER A 269 -2.94 -34.02 -12.33
N SER A 270 -2.96 -34.41 -11.05
CA SER A 270 -2.39 -33.67 -9.94
C SER A 270 -0.99 -33.19 -10.38
N ARG A 271 -0.92 -31.99 -10.97
CA ARG A 271 0.35 -31.35 -11.31
C ARG A 271 0.99 -31.01 -9.98
N ILE A 272 1.90 -31.87 -9.50
CA ILE A 272 2.97 -31.40 -8.63
C ILE A 272 3.74 -30.39 -9.50
N PRO A 273 3.67 -29.07 -9.23
CA PRO A 273 4.46 -28.13 -10.02
C PRO A 273 5.93 -28.44 -9.76
N SER A 274 6.73 -28.62 -10.80
CA SER A 274 8.17 -28.74 -10.66
C SER A 274 8.68 -27.58 -9.81
N THR A 275 9.53 -27.86 -8.81
CA THR A 275 10.19 -26.81 -8.01
C THR A 275 11.17 -25.99 -8.84
N LEU A 276 11.60 -26.53 -9.98
CA LEU A 276 12.42 -25.85 -10.96
C LEU A 276 11.61 -24.86 -11.80
N PRO A 277 12.22 -23.72 -12.20
CA PRO A 277 11.61 -22.80 -13.14
C PRO A 277 11.40 -23.46 -14.51
N MET A 278 10.27 -23.14 -15.15
CA MET A 278 9.96 -23.55 -16.52
C MET A 278 10.74 -22.76 -17.55
N GLN A 279 11.06 -21.50 -17.23
CA GLN A 279 11.84 -20.62 -18.10
C GLN A 279 12.83 -19.81 -17.25
N VAL A 280 14.05 -19.69 -17.76
CA VAL A 280 15.13 -18.87 -17.20
C VAL A 280 15.67 -18.00 -18.33
N ASP A 281 15.58 -16.68 -18.16
CA ASP A 281 16.22 -15.70 -19.06
C ASP A 281 17.14 -14.78 -18.24
N SER A 282 18.19 -14.25 -18.87
CA SER A 282 19.08 -13.29 -18.24
C SER A 282 19.54 -12.24 -19.24
N ARG A 283 19.33 -10.96 -18.92
CA ARG A 283 19.70 -9.81 -19.76
C ARG A 283 20.19 -8.66 -18.87
N GLN A 284 21.27 -8.01 -19.26
CA GLN A 284 21.79 -6.80 -18.59
C GLN A 284 21.89 -6.93 -17.05
N ASN A 285 22.51 -8.02 -16.56
CA ASN A 285 22.64 -8.30 -15.13
C ASN A 285 21.31 -8.48 -14.38
N ARG A 286 20.26 -8.91 -15.09
CA ARG A 286 18.96 -9.24 -14.52
C ARG A 286 18.52 -10.62 -14.97
N THR A 287 18.18 -11.47 -14.02
CA THR A 287 17.73 -12.84 -14.28
C THR A 287 16.26 -12.99 -13.92
N THR A 288 15.49 -13.57 -14.83
CA THR A 288 14.07 -13.83 -14.67
C THR A 288 13.83 -15.34 -14.66
N LEU A 289 13.18 -15.81 -13.60
CA LEU A 289 12.76 -17.20 -13.40
C LEU A 289 11.23 -17.26 -13.42
N ILE A 290 10.65 -18.06 -14.31
CA ILE A 290 9.20 -18.24 -14.44
C ILE A 290 8.82 -19.64 -13.97
N PHE A 291 7.87 -19.71 -13.05
CA PHE A 291 7.35 -20.93 -12.45
C PHE A 291 5.90 -21.14 -12.89
N GLY A 292 5.55 -22.36 -13.28
CA GLY A 292 4.18 -22.77 -13.64
C GLY A 292 3.30 -23.06 -12.42
N THR A 293 3.21 -22.10 -11.50
CA THR A 293 2.39 -22.20 -10.30
C THR A 293 1.75 -20.85 -10.02
N SER A 294 0.55 -20.86 -9.45
CA SER A 294 -0.06 -19.67 -8.86
C SER A 294 0.42 -19.46 -7.42
N ASP A 295 1.03 -20.44 -6.75
CA ASP A 295 1.47 -20.31 -5.36
C ASP A 295 2.69 -19.39 -5.24
N LEU A 296 2.58 -18.37 -4.39
CA LEU A 296 3.72 -17.50 -4.08
C LEU A 296 4.60 -18.19 -3.03
N PRO A 297 5.92 -18.32 -3.27
CA PRO A 297 6.84 -18.83 -2.28
C PRO A 297 7.06 -17.81 -1.15
N ARG A 298 7.32 -18.32 0.05
CA ARG A 298 8.00 -17.56 1.09
C ARG A 298 9.49 -17.48 0.74
N ILE A 299 10.03 -16.27 0.71
CA ILE A 299 11.44 -16.04 0.35
C ILE A 299 12.23 -15.67 1.60
N SER A 300 13.35 -16.36 1.80
CA SER A 300 14.34 -16.04 2.82
C SER A 300 15.72 -15.94 2.21
N ALA A 301 16.62 -15.22 2.88
CA ALA A 301 18.02 -15.12 2.46
C ALA A 301 18.92 -15.67 3.54
N LEU A 302 20.00 -16.31 3.12
CA LEU A 302 21.11 -16.74 3.96
C LEU A 302 22.37 -16.04 3.49
N SER A 303 23.28 -15.75 4.39
CA SER A 303 24.67 -15.42 4.08
C SER A 303 25.58 -16.55 4.54
N ARG A 304 26.77 -16.67 3.93
CA ARG A 304 27.76 -17.75 4.16
C ARG A 304 27.28 -19.19 3.79
N PRO A 305 27.21 -19.54 2.50
CA PRO A 305 27.28 -18.67 1.32
C PRO A 305 25.94 -17.96 1.08
N TYR A 306 25.98 -16.88 0.29
CA TYR A 306 24.78 -16.12 -0.06
C TYR A 306 23.80 -16.97 -0.86
N ARG A 307 22.58 -17.07 -0.35
CA ARG A 307 21.52 -17.89 -0.95
C ARG A 307 20.18 -17.19 -0.84
N LEU A 308 19.40 -17.25 -1.91
CA LEU A 308 17.98 -16.93 -1.88
C LEU A 308 17.18 -18.24 -1.87
N VAL A 309 16.36 -18.44 -0.84
CA VAL A 309 15.61 -19.68 -0.62
C VAL A 309 14.12 -19.41 -0.81
N LEU A 310 13.50 -20.11 -1.75
CA LEU A 310 12.08 -20.02 -2.09
C LEU A 310 11.37 -21.27 -1.55
N ASP A 311 10.46 -21.07 -0.61
CA ASP A 311 9.67 -22.13 0.02
C ASP A 311 8.19 -22.03 -0.38
N TRP A 312 7.72 -22.98 -1.18
CA TRP A 312 6.31 -23.17 -1.49
C TRP A 312 5.66 -24.04 -0.41
N SER A 313 5.35 -23.43 0.72
CA SER A 313 4.47 -24.00 1.73
C SER A 313 3.01 -23.60 1.46
N SER A 314 2.05 -24.49 1.68
CA SER A 314 0.63 -24.19 1.51
C SER A 314 0.15 -23.08 2.47
N GLY A 315 0.02 -21.86 1.93
CA GLY A 315 -1.13 -20.98 2.15
C GLY A 315 -1.27 -20.20 3.46
N SER A 316 -0.38 -20.30 4.45
CA SER A 316 -0.52 -19.44 5.64
C SER A 316 0.12 -18.07 5.44
N VAL A 317 -0.70 -17.02 5.46
CA VAL A 317 -0.21 -15.64 5.61
C VAL A 317 0.54 -15.59 6.95
N PRO A 318 1.85 -15.28 6.97
CA PRO A 318 2.60 -15.32 8.21
C PRO A 318 2.05 -14.25 9.15
N SER A 319 1.91 -14.64 10.42
CA SER A 319 1.53 -13.68 11.45
C SER A 319 2.68 -12.68 11.65
N ARG A 320 2.32 -11.40 11.72
CA ARG A 320 3.25 -10.29 11.95
C ARG A 320 2.76 -9.42 13.09
N ASP A 321 3.71 -8.92 13.86
CA ASP A 321 3.45 -8.12 15.04
C ASP A 321 4.56 -7.10 15.28
N LEU A 322 4.31 -5.87 14.84
CA LEU A 322 5.30 -4.80 14.84
C LEU A 322 4.85 -3.70 15.79
N GLN A 323 5.63 -3.47 16.85
CA GLN A 323 5.63 -2.20 17.54
C GLN A 323 6.21 -1.15 16.57
N TRP A 324 5.34 -0.47 15.83
CA TRP A 324 5.73 0.41 14.74
C TRP A 324 6.31 1.74 15.25
N ALA A 325 5.65 2.34 16.24
CA ALA A 325 6.12 3.51 16.98
C ALA A 325 5.61 3.45 18.42
N PRO A 326 6.09 4.28 19.35
CA PRO A 326 5.43 4.43 20.65
C PRO A 326 3.92 4.68 20.47
N GLY A 327 3.09 3.85 21.13
CA GLY A 327 1.63 3.93 21.00
C GLY A 327 1.03 3.47 19.67
N VAL A 328 1.82 2.95 18.72
CA VAL A 328 1.33 2.43 17.42
C VAL A 328 1.87 1.04 17.18
N ARG A 329 0.96 0.07 16.98
CA ARG A 329 1.30 -1.33 16.70
C ARG A 329 0.56 -1.79 15.45
N TRP A 330 1.27 -2.39 14.51
CA TRP A 330 0.68 -3.04 13.35
C TRP A 330 0.70 -4.55 13.55
N GLN A 331 -0.40 -5.24 13.23
CA GLN A 331 -0.43 -6.70 13.23
C GLN A 331 -1.12 -7.24 11.99
N GLN A 332 -0.61 -8.37 11.52
CA GLN A 332 -1.24 -9.23 10.52
C GLN A 332 -1.40 -10.61 11.15
N ARG A 333 -2.60 -11.20 11.10
CA ARG A 333 -2.84 -12.56 11.61
C ARG A 333 -4.03 -13.21 10.93
N LEU A 334 -4.12 -14.53 10.99
CA LEU A 334 -5.36 -15.23 10.67
C LEU A 334 -6.25 -15.29 11.92
N VAL A 335 -7.51 -14.91 11.77
CA VAL A 335 -8.55 -15.05 12.80
C VAL A 335 -9.52 -16.14 12.35
N THR A 336 -9.80 -17.09 13.24
CA THR A 336 -10.76 -18.15 12.99
C THR A 336 -12.13 -17.76 13.54
N LEU A 337 -13.17 -17.87 12.71
CA LEU A 337 -14.57 -17.68 13.09
C LEU A 337 -15.36 -18.91 12.62
N GLY A 338 -15.78 -19.77 13.54
CA GLY A 338 -16.32 -21.09 13.20
C GLY A 338 -15.30 -21.94 12.45
N SER A 339 -15.67 -22.46 11.28
CA SER A 339 -14.77 -23.21 10.38
C SER A 339 -13.96 -22.33 9.43
N ALA A 340 -14.26 -21.03 9.34
CA ALA A 340 -13.63 -20.12 8.39
C ALA A 340 -12.43 -19.39 9.01
N ARG A 341 -11.43 -19.07 8.17
CA ARG A 341 -10.24 -18.30 8.55
C ARG A 341 -10.16 -17.02 7.73
N PHE A 342 -9.96 -15.90 8.41
CA PHE A 342 -9.92 -14.57 7.81
C PHE A 342 -8.57 -13.90 8.06
N PRO A 343 -7.88 -13.36 7.04
CA PRO A 343 -6.72 -12.52 7.25
C PRO A 343 -7.17 -11.18 7.85
N LEU A 344 -6.66 -10.88 9.04
CA LEU A 344 -6.81 -9.59 9.70
C LEU A 344 -5.53 -8.79 9.53
N ASN A 345 -5.65 -7.59 8.98
CA ASN A 345 -4.64 -6.53 9.07
C ASN A 345 -5.18 -5.45 10.00
N GLY A 346 -4.46 -5.17 11.08
CA GLY A 346 -4.90 -4.21 12.09
C GLY A 346 -3.82 -3.21 12.46
N LEU A 347 -4.28 -2.05 12.89
CA LEU A 347 -3.46 -1.02 13.51
C LEU A 347 -4.06 -0.69 14.87
N TRP A 348 -3.28 -0.88 15.92
CA TRP A 348 -3.64 -0.56 17.29
C TRP A 348 -2.97 0.75 17.67
N VAL A 349 -3.78 1.69 18.15
CA VAL A 349 -3.35 3.06 18.40
C VAL A 349 -3.74 3.44 19.82
N ASN A 350 -2.75 3.81 20.65
CA ASN A 350 -2.98 4.38 21.96
C ASN A 350 -3.18 5.89 21.82
N LEU A 351 -4.44 6.35 21.81
CA LEU A 351 -4.77 7.77 21.69
C LEU A 351 -4.36 8.63 22.89
N ARG A 352 -3.83 8.02 23.97
CA ARG A 352 -3.24 8.74 25.11
C ARG A 352 -1.73 8.93 24.95
N GLN A 353 -1.11 8.35 23.92
CA GLN A 353 0.31 8.53 23.63
C GLN A 353 0.59 9.99 23.25
N ALA A 354 1.51 10.62 23.97
CA ALA A 354 1.94 11.98 23.65
C ALA A 354 2.49 12.07 22.22
N GLY A 355 2.12 13.13 21.51
CA GLY A 355 2.51 13.36 20.11
C GLY A 355 1.70 12.57 19.08
N LEU A 356 0.77 11.71 19.50
CA LEU A 356 -0.13 10.99 18.61
C LEU A 356 -1.51 11.64 18.58
N THR A 357 -1.99 11.96 17.38
CA THR A 357 -3.35 12.49 17.18
C THR A 357 -4.08 11.67 16.14
N MET A 358 -5.40 11.53 16.30
CA MET A 358 -6.27 10.92 15.30
C MET A 358 -7.27 11.96 14.80
N ARG A 359 -7.44 12.09 13.48
CA ARG A 359 -8.35 13.08 12.89
C ARG A 359 -9.19 12.47 11.76
N PRO A 360 -10.46 12.90 11.62
CA PRO A 360 -11.21 12.63 10.40
C PRO A 360 -10.64 13.49 9.27
N VAL A 361 -10.46 12.88 8.10
CA VAL A 361 -10.03 13.57 6.88
C VAL A 361 -10.97 13.27 5.73
N TRP A 362 -11.00 14.14 4.73
CA TRP A 362 -11.73 13.92 3.48
C TRP A 362 -10.78 14.18 2.30
N ASN A 363 -11.32 14.33 1.10
CA ASN A 363 -10.58 14.47 -0.16
C ASN A 363 -9.56 15.64 -0.23
N GLN A 364 -9.45 16.47 0.82
CA GLN A 364 -8.51 17.61 0.93
C GLN A 364 -8.65 18.61 -0.23
N SER A 365 -9.84 18.71 -0.82
CA SER A 365 -10.23 19.81 -1.68
C SER A 365 -10.89 20.92 -0.84
N GLU A 366 -11.12 22.08 -1.45
CA GLU A 366 -11.92 23.16 -0.85
C GLU A 366 -13.41 22.80 -0.73
N MET A 367 -13.79 21.59 -1.12
CA MET A 367 -15.16 21.08 -1.10
C MET A 367 -15.23 19.72 -0.40
N LEU A 368 -16.39 19.40 0.15
CA LEU A 368 -16.65 18.13 0.80
C LEU A 368 -17.02 17.01 -0.20
N PRO A 369 -17.84 17.26 -1.25
CA PRO A 369 -18.01 16.30 -2.34
C PRO A 369 -16.68 16.01 -3.05
N GLY A 370 -16.46 14.74 -3.36
CA GLY A 370 -15.29 14.24 -4.08
C GLY A 370 -14.69 13.02 -3.40
N THR A 371 -14.14 12.11 -4.21
CA THR A 371 -13.39 10.93 -3.73
C THR A 371 -11.92 11.05 -4.06
N TYR A 372 -11.05 10.50 -3.19
CA TYR A 372 -9.62 10.50 -3.43
C TYR A 372 -8.99 9.18 -2.94
N PRO A 373 -8.01 8.60 -3.65
CA PRO A 373 -7.33 7.40 -3.20
C PRO A 373 -6.70 7.59 -1.81
N LEU A 374 -6.93 6.65 -0.90
CA LEU A 374 -6.44 6.74 0.48
C LEU A 374 -4.92 6.92 0.57
N SER A 375 -4.19 6.19 -0.27
CA SER A 375 -2.73 6.26 -0.34
C SER A 375 -2.23 7.67 -0.64
N LEU A 376 -2.93 8.40 -1.52
CA LEU A 376 -2.58 9.78 -1.86
C LEU A 376 -2.96 10.76 -0.74
N ILE A 377 -4.07 10.52 -0.01
CA ILE A 377 -4.41 11.30 1.19
C ILE A 377 -3.31 11.16 2.24
N VAL A 378 -2.88 9.93 2.53
CA VAL A 378 -1.80 9.63 3.50
C VAL A 378 -0.49 10.31 3.09
N GLN A 379 -0.12 10.20 1.82
CA GLN A 379 1.10 10.81 1.29
C GLN A 379 1.07 12.34 1.44
N ARG A 380 -0.04 12.98 1.05
CA ARG A 380 -0.19 14.44 1.10
C ARG A 380 -0.18 14.98 2.52
N LEU A 381 -0.80 14.25 3.45
CA LEU A 381 -0.90 14.65 4.86
C LEU A 381 0.30 14.19 5.71
N GLN A 382 1.24 13.44 5.13
CA GLN A 382 2.37 12.83 5.84
C GLN A 382 1.89 12.09 7.10
N SER A 383 0.84 11.29 6.94
CA SER A 383 0.20 10.57 8.03
C SER A 383 0.91 9.24 8.27
N ALA A 384 1.02 8.81 9.52
CA ALA A 384 1.57 7.51 9.86
C ALA A 384 0.73 6.34 9.36
N ALA A 385 -0.59 6.50 9.40
CA ALA A 385 -1.52 5.53 8.87
C ALA A 385 -2.88 6.16 8.62
N ALA A 386 -3.67 5.44 7.82
CA ALA A 386 -5.06 5.74 7.58
C ALA A 386 -5.87 4.47 7.28
N ILE A 387 -7.17 4.57 7.50
CA ILE A 387 -8.17 3.60 7.04
C ILE A 387 -9.28 4.35 6.31
N ASN A 388 -9.88 3.72 5.31
CA ASN A 388 -11.08 4.23 4.64
C ASN A 388 -12.23 4.36 5.63
N GLY A 389 -13.29 5.05 5.22
CA GLY A 389 -14.43 5.04 6.11
C GLY A 389 -15.81 5.43 5.71
N GLY A 390 -16.15 6.71 5.88
CA GLY A 390 -17.51 7.19 5.88
C GLY A 390 -18.22 6.71 4.64
N PHE A 391 -19.48 6.31 4.76
CA PHE A 391 -20.26 6.03 3.58
C PHE A 391 -20.31 7.28 2.71
N PHE A 392 -20.26 7.07 1.40
CA PHE A 392 -20.42 8.11 0.40
C PHE A 392 -21.18 7.54 -0.79
N ASN A 393 -21.84 8.40 -1.54
CA ASN A 393 -22.44 8.02 -2.80
C ASN A 393 -21.34 8.05 -3.88
N ARG A 394 -21.03 6.91 -4.49
CA ARG A 394 -19.96 6.81 -5.50
C ARG A 394 -20.25 7.56 -6.81
N ASN A 395 -21.53 7.83 -7.12
CA ASN A 395 -21.93 8.46 -8.37
C ASN A 395 -21.76 9.98 -8.31
N ASN A 396 -22.25 10.61 -7.25
CA ASN A 396 -22.14 12.06 -7.06
C ASN A 396 -21.05 12.46 -6.03
N GLN A 397 -20.34 11.49 -5.47
CA GLN A 397 -19.19 11.64 -4.59
C GLN A 397 -19.48 12.40 -3.28
N THR A 398 -20.72 12.38 -2.82
CA THR A 398 -21.15 13.11 -1.60
C THR A 398 -21.10 12.25 -0.34
N PRO A 399 -20.81 12.85 0.84
CA PRO A 399 -20.78 12.12 2.10
C PRO A 399 -22.19 11.68 2.54
N LEU A 400 -22.27 10.50 3.16
CA LEU A 400 -23.50 9.91 3.70
C LEU A 400 -23.33 9.53 5.18
N GLY A 401 -23.14 10.54 6.02
CA GLY A 401 -23.12 10.37 7.46
C GLY A 401 -22.18 11.32 8.19
N ALA A 402 -22.08 11.10 9.50
CA ALA A 402 -21.41 11.99 10.43
C ALA A 402 -19.93 12.19 10.10
N ILE A 403 -19.50 13.45 10.02
CA ILE A 403 -18.11 13.89 10.10
C ILE A 403 -18.11 15.12 11.01
N ARG A 404 -17.36 15.07 12.11
CA ARG A 404 -17.16 16.17 13.04
C ARG A 404 -15.67 16.36 13.29
N ARG A 405 -15.19 17.58 13.12
CA ARG A 405 -13.78 17.94 13.30
C ARG A 405 -13.68 19.18 14.15
N ASP A 406 -12.81 19.14 15.17
CA ASP A 406 -12.51 20.28 16.05
C ASP A 406 -13.80 20.90 16.65
N GLY A 407 -14.75 20.03 17.01
CA GLY A 407 -16.04 20.41 17.58
C GLY A 407 -17.10 20.84 16.55
N GLN A 408 -16.76 21.02 15.28
CA GLN A 408 -17.64 21.45 14.20
C GLN A 408 -18.17 20.27 13.37
N TRP A 409 -19.46 20.32 13.01
CA TRP A 409 -20.07 19.34 12.12
C TRP A 409 -19.75 19.67 10.67
N ILE A 410 -18.91 18.84 10.05
CA ILE A 410 -18.55 18.93 8.63
C ILE A 410 -19.63 18.24 7.78
N SER A 411 -20.16 17.10 8.24
CA SER A 411 -21.31 16.40 7.65
C SER A 411 -22.19 15.84 8.76
N GLY A 412 -23.50 15.99 8.63
CA GLY A 412 -24.48 15.57 9.62
C GLY A 412 -24.65 14.04 9.71
N PRO A 413 -25.04 13.51 10.88
CA PRO A 413 -25.41 12.11 11.02
C PRO A 413 -26.70 11.81 10.25
N ILE A 414 -26.84 10.57 9.78
CA ILE A 414 -28.04 10.11 9.08
C ILE A 414 -28.55 8.80 9.68
N LEU A 415 -29.87 8.57 9.59
CA LEU A 415 -30.51 7.27 9.84
C LEU A 415 -30.16 6.63 11.19
N ASN A 416 -29.88 7.45 12.22
CA ASN A 416 -29.48 7.00 13.56
C ASN A 416 -28.35 5.94 13.53
N ARG A 417 -27.38 6.10 12.62
CA ARG A 417 -26.28 5.14 12.44
C ARG A 417 -25.29 5.18 13.59
N GLY A 418 -24.61 4.05 13.80
CA GLY A 418 -23.47 3.97 14.71
C GLY A 418 -22.33 4.88 14.27
N ALA A 419 -21.68 5.53 15.22
CA ALA A 419 -20.51 6.37 15.00
C ALA A 419 -19.52 6.21 16.16
N ILE A 420 -18.24 6.46 15.85
CA ILE A 420 -17.15 6.55 16.83
C ILE A 420 -16.77 8.02 17.02
N ALA A 421 -16.63 8.43 18.27
CA ALA A 421 -16.24 9.77 18.68
C ALA A 421 -15.01 9.72 19.59
N TRP A 422 -14.16 10.73 19.51
CA TRP A 422 -12.97 10.83 20.36
C TRP A 422 -12.58 12.28 20.65
N ASP A 423 -11.62 12.46 21.56
CA ASP A 423 -11.00 13.74 21.87
C ASP A 423 -9.48 13.64 21.99
N ASP A 424 -8.82 14.78 22.18
CA ASP A 424 -7.35 14.87 22.29
C ASP A 424 -6.79 14.25 23.58
N THR A 425 -7.65 13.86 24.53
CA THR A 425 -7.24 13.16 25.76
C THR A 425 -7.26 11.64 25.60
N GLY A 426 -7.64 11.16 24.40
CA GLY A 426 -7.76 9.75 24.08
C GLY A 426 -9.01 9.08 24.63
N ARG A 427 -10.04 9.84 25.03
CA ARG A 427 -11.35 9.26 25.36
C ARG A 427 -12.06 8.87 24.06
N VAL A 428 -12.62 7.67 24.03
CA VAL A 428 -13.35 7.13 22.87
C VAL A 428 -14.76 6.73 23.30
N ARG A 429 -15.75 7.02 22.46
CA ARG A 429 -17.13 6.58 22.63
C ARG A 429 -17.67 6.04 21.31
N MET A 430 -18.46 4.98 21.39
CA MET A 430 -19.25 4.47 20.27
C MET A 430 -20.72 4.50 20.66
N ALA A 431 -21.56 5.05 19.79
CA ALA A 431 -23.00 5.16 20.00
C ALA A 431 -23.70 5.35 18.66
N ARG A 432 -25.03 5.23 18.66
CA ARG A 432 -25.85 5.78 17.57
C ARG A 432 -25.96 7.29 17.75
N VAL A 433 -25.85 8.04 16.65
CA VAL A 433 -25.83 9.51 16.71
C VAL A 433 -26.93 10.09 15.83
N SER A 434 -27.61 11.09 16.38
CA SER A 434 -28.54 11.99 15.69
C SER A 434 -28.13 13.44 15.94
N LEU A 435 -28.54 14.33 15.04
CA LEU A 435 -28.36 15.77 15.16
C LEU A 435 -29.73 16.39 14.91
N GLU A 436 -30.17 17.24 15.84
CA GLU A 436 -31.36 18.07 15.67
C GLU A 436 -30.89 19.52 15.61
N GLU A 437 -31.11 20.16 14.46
CA GLU A 437 -30.93 21.60 14.31
C GLU A 437 -32.29 22.23 14.05
N VAL A 438 -32.55 23.36 14.68
CA VAL A 438 -33.82 24.08 14.54
C VAL A 438 -33.53 25.49 14.07
N VAL A 439 -34.21 25.90 13.00
CA VAL A 439 -34.23 27.28 12.53
C VAL A 439 -35.43 27.99 13.14
N SER A 440 -35.20 29.18 13.68
CA SER A 440 -36.24 30.02 14.29
C SER A 440 -36.21 31.40 13.63
N PRO A 441 -37.02 31.63 12.58
CA PRO A 441 -37.16 32.94 11.98
C PRO A 441 -37.78 33.94 12.96
N ALA A 442 -37.70 35.23 12.65
CA ALA A 442 -38.30 36.29 13.47
C ALA A 442 -39.82 36.13 13.68
N SER A 443 -40.50 35.39 12.81
CA SER A 443 -41.91 35.02 12.96
C SER A 443 -42.20 34.06 14.13
N GLY A 444 -41.18 33.51 14.79
CA GLY A 444 -41.32 32.57 15.91
C GLY A 444 -41.59 31.13 15.50
N GLN A 445 -41.79 30.84 14.21
CA GLN A 445 -41.94 29.47 13.72
C GLN A 445 -40.66 28.66 13.97
N ARG A 446 -40.77 27.40 14.40
CA ARG A 446 -39.61 26.50 14.56
C ARG A 446 -39.61 25.46 13.45
N ILE A 447 -38.54 25.40 12.69
CA ILE A 447 -38.37 24.46 11.57
C ILE A 447 -37.18 23.57 11.87
N THR A 448 -37.42 22.27 12.06
CA THR A 448 -36.36 21.28 12.26
C THR A 448 -35.69 20.93 10.93
N LEU A 449 -34.37 21.05 10.89
CA LEU A 449 -33.55 20.65 9.75
C LEU A 449 -33.42 19.12 9.69
N LYS A 450 -33.47 18.58 8.48
CA LYS A 450 -33.36 17.14 8.18
C LYS A 450 -31.95 16.71 7.80
N GLY A 451 -31.12 17.64 7.34
CA GLY A 451 -29.76 17.34 6.90
C GLY A 451 -28.82 18.53 7.09
N LEU A 452 -27.55 18.19 7.31
CA LEU A 452 -26.43 19.14 7.33
C LEU A 452 -25.33 18.59 6.42
N ASN A 453 -24.95 19.35 5.37
CA ASN A 453 -23.83 19.01 4.47
C ASN A 453 -23.81 17.51 4.05
N THR A 454 -24.95 16.95 3.67
CA THR A 454 -25.11 15.50 3.42
C THR A 454 -25.66 15.27 2.03
N GLY A 455 -25.22 14.19 1.38
CA GLY A 455 -25.78 13.73 0.11
C GLY A 455 -27.08 12.94 0.24
N LEU A 456 -27.59 12.74 1.47
CA LEU A 456 -28.85 12.03 1.69
C LEU A 456 -30.04 12.97 1.41
N VAL A 457 -30.73 12.70 0.31
CA VAL A 457 -31.96 13.41 -0.06
C VAL A 457 -33.13 12.88 0.76
N SER A 458 -33.90 13.77 1.38
CA SER A 458 -35.14 13.46 2.09
C SER A 458 -36.09 14.65 2.06
N GLY A 459 -37.39 14.42 2.27
CA GLY A 459 -38.37 15.50 2.34
C GLY A 459 -38.14 16.38 3.58
N GLY A 460 -37.97 17.69 3.36
CA GLY A 460 -37.81 18.69 4.42
C GLY A 460 -36.71 19.71 4.09
N LEU A 461 -36.25 20.42 5.11
CA LEU A 461 -35.24 21.48 4.98
C LEU A 461 -33.86 20.93 5.34
N SER A 462 -32.88 21.09 4.46
CA SER A 462 -31.47 20.77 4.71
C SER A 462 -30.63 22.05 4.69
N ARG A 463 -29.52 22.05 5.43
CA ARG A 463 -28.59 23.17 5.52
C ARG A 463 -27.25 22.79 4.92
N TYR A 464 -26.75 23.64 4.03
CA TYR A 464 -25.41 23.55 3.48
C TYR A 464 -24.60 24.77 3.94
N THR A 465 -23.38 24.52 4.40
CA THR A 465 -22.45 25.53 4.93
C THR A 465 -21.23 25.64 4.02
N PRO A 466 -20.34 26.62 4.23
CA PRO A 466 -19.07 26.67 3.49
C PRO A 466 -18.22 25.39 3.60
N ASP A 467 -18.38 24.57 4.65
CA ASP A 467 -17.70 23.26 4.75
C ASP A 467 -18.14 22.29 3.64
N TRP A 468 -19.32 22.47 3.04
CA TRP A 468 -19.74 21.69 1.86
C TRP A 468 -18.90 22.04 0.62
N GLY A 469 -18.55 23.31 0.48
CA GLY A 469 -17.86 23.85 -0.69
C GLY A 469 -18.37 25.25 -1.05
N MET A 470 -17.68 25.89 -1.99
CA MET A 470 -18.03 27.24 -2.47
C MET A 470 -19.36 27.29 -3.25
N THR A 471 -19.82 26.16 -3.76
CA THR A 471 -21.04 26.06 -4.57
C THR A 471 -21.93 24.91 -4.09
N TYR A 472 -23.22 25.07 -4.37
CA TYR A 472 -24.24 24.03 -4.16
C TYR A 472 -24.92 23.74 -5.49
N SER A 473 -25.05 22.44 -5.80
CA SER A 473 -25.83 21.97 -6.95
C SER A 473 -27.01 21.18 -6.42
N PRO A 474 -28.25 21.50 -6.82
CA PRO A 474 -29.44 20.78 -6.40
C PRO A 474 -29.37 19.27 -6.67
N PHE A 475 -29.83 18.45 -5.73
CA PHE A 475 -29.94 17.00 -5.91
C PHE A 475 -31.22 16.59 -6.63
N THR A 476 -32.24 17.43 -6.58
CA THR A 476 -33.55 17.19 -7.17
C THR A 476 -34.06 18.43 -7.92
N ARG A 477 -34.94 18.21 -8.89
CA ARG A 477 -35.51 19.27 -9.75
C ARG A 477 -36.42 20.27 -9.03
N TYR A 478 -36.79 20.00 -7.78
CA TYR A 478 -37.75 20.79 -7.00
C TYR A 478 -37.15 21.39 -5.73
N GLU A 479 -35.82 21.35 -5.59
CA GLU A 479 -35.14 22.14 -4.56
C GLU A 479 -35.22 23.62 -4.91
N VAL A 480 -35.50 24.43 -3.88
CA VAL A 480 -35.72 25.87 -3.97
C VAL A 480 -34.61 26.59 -3.23
#